data_AF-H7G0V5-F1
#
_entry.id   AF-H7G0V5-F1
#
_cell.length_a   1.000
_cell.length_b   1.000
_cell.length_c   1.000
_cell.angle_alpha   90.00
_cell.angle_beta   90.00
_cell.angle_gamma   90.00
#
_symmetry.space_group_name_H-M   'P 1'
#
loop_
_entity.id
_entity.type
_entity.pdbx_description
1 polymer ?
#
loop_
_entity_poly.entity_id
_entity_poly.type
_entity_poly.pdbx_seq_one_letter_code
_entity_poly.pdbx_strand_id
1 'polypeptide(L)'
;MQKDIEGVKPYYGDWHFHYDPKVIENCLNDYVDQPAGFSLDFGVTKTGQTLLIEVNEGYSLASYGLYDIRYAKLLAARWAELTDTVDECAFDLDI
;
A
#
# COMPACT_ATOMS: atom_id res chain seq x y z
N MET A 1 11.87 -7.32 -6.91
CA MET A 1 10.42 -7.60 -6.87
C MET A 1 9.69 -6.52 -7.63
N GLN A 2 8.67 -6.90 -8.39
CA GLN A 2 7.76 -5.93 -9.00
C GLN A 2 6.99 -5.21 -7.89
N LYS A 3 6.88 -3.88 -7.97
CA LYS A 3 6.13 -3.07 -7.00
C LYS A 3 4.72 -2.88 -7.54
N ASP A 4 3.73 -3.50 -6.91
CA ASP A 4 2.33 -3.41 -7.33
C ASP A 4 1.48 -2.61 -6.34
N ILE A 5 0.62 -1.74 -6.87
CA ILE A 5 -0.35 -0.97 -6.08
C ILE A 5 -1.68 -1.72 -6.10
N GLU A 6 -1.99 -2.39 -4.99
CA GLU A 6 -3.23 -3.17 -4.85
C GLU A 6 -4.49 -2.29 -4.83
N GLY A 7 -4.38 -1.06 -4.34
CA GLY A 7 -5.46 -0.08 -4.38
C GLY A 7 -5.10 1.26 -3.74
N VAL A 8 -5.79 2.31 -4.18
CA VAL A 8 -5.70 3.67 -3.59
C VAL A 8 -7.12 4.14 -3.30
N LYS A 9 -7.40 4.56 -2.07
CA LYS A 9 -8.75 4.91 -1.59
C LYS A 9 -8.72 6.17 -0.71
N PRO A 10 -9.49 7.22 -1.05
CA PRO A 10 -9.80 8.28 -0.11
C PRO A 10 -10.67 7.72 1.02
N TYR A 11 -10.25 7.86 2.28
CA TYR A 11 -11.01 7.39 3.45
C TYR A 11 -11.48 8.53 4.39
N TYR A 12 -10.88 9.71 4.28
CA TYR A 12 -11.26 10.90 5.06
C TYR A 12 -10.88 12.18 4.29
N GLY A 13 -11.59 13.29 4.52
CA GLY A 13 -11.30 14.60 3.95
C GLY A 13 -12.40 15.17 3.05
N ASP A 14 -12.10 16.29 2.39
CA ASP A 14 -12.99 16.95 1.44
C ASP A 14 -12.83 16.34 0.05
N TRP A 15 -13.92 15.79 -0.49
CA TRP A 15 -13.94 15.03 -1.75
C TRP A 15 -13.59 15.86 -2.99
N HIS A 16 -13.59 17.20 -2.89
CA HIS A 16 -13.14 18.07 -3.98
C HIS A 16 -11.61 18.07 -4.17
N PHE A 17 -10.86 17.56 -3.19
CA PHE A 17 -9.41 17.43 -3.27
C PHE A 17 -9.04 15.99 -3.63
N HIS A 18 -8.15 15.85 -4.61
CA HIS A 18 -7.66 14.56 -5.07
C HIS A 18 -6.13 14.52 -4.97
N TYR A 19 -5.61 13.33 -4.69
CA TYR A 19 -4.17 13.08 -4.66
C TYR A 19 -3.57 13.18 -6.06
N ASP A 20 -2.30 13.55 -6.13
CA ASP A 20 -1.48 13.47 -7.34
C ASP A 20 -0.89 12.05 -7.45
N PRO A 21 -1.30 11.24 -8.44
CA PRO A 21 -0.80 9.87 -8.59
C PRO A 21 0.70 9.82 -8.81
N LYS A 22 1.33 10.85 -9.40
CA LYS A 22 2.78 10.86 -9.61
C LYS A 22 3.54 10.93 -8.29
N VAL A 23 3.01 11.65 -7.30
CA VAL A 23 3.63 11.71 -5.97
C VAL A 23 3.58 10.34 -5.31
N ILE A 24 2.48 9.62 -5.44
CA ILE A 24 2.32 8.26 -4.90
C ILE A 24 3.29 7.28 -5.58
N GLU A 25 3.32 7.28 -6.92
CA GLU A 25 4.21 6.41 -7.70
C GLU A 25 5.68 6.70 -7.41
N ASN A 26 6.07 7.97 -7.34
CA ASN A 26 7.44 8.37 -6.99
C ASN A 26 7.80 7.95 -5.56
N CYS A 27 6.89 8.15 -4.59
CA CYS A 27 7.12 7.73 -3.22
C CYS A 27 7.32 6.20 -3.12
N LEU A 28 6.51 5.42 -3.84
CA LEU A 28 6.69 3.97 -3.92
C LEU A 28 8.03 3.59 -4.56
N ASN A 29 8.42 4.27 -5.63
CA ASN A 29 9.70 4.02 -6.30
C ASN A 29 10.91 4.35 -5.42
N ASP A 30 10.84 5.47 -4.70
CA ASP A 30 11.89 5.98 -3.81
C ASP A 30 12.01 5.18 -2.50
N TYR A 31 10.97 4.42 -2.11
CA TYR A 31 11.04 3.55 -0.94
C TYR A 31 11.91 2.32 -1.24
N VAL A 32 13.15 2.36 -0.76
CA VAL A 32 14.12 1.26 -0.85
C VAL A 32 13.95 0.32 0.34
N ASP A 33 14.20 -0.98 0.14
CA ASP A 33 14.07 -2.04 1.16
C ASP A 33 12.68 -2.09 1.83
N GLN A 34 11.65 -1.76 1.04
CA GLN A 34 10.26 -1.80 1.47
C GLN A 34 9.81 -3.23 1.81
N PRO A 35 8.92 -3.42 2.80
CA PRO A 35 8.33 -4.71 3.09
C PRO A 35 7.52 -5.28 1.91
N ALA A 36 7.31 -6.60 1.90
CA ALA A 36 6.46 -7.30 0.94
C ALA A 36 4.97 -6.88 1.03
N GLY A 37 4.54 -6.31 2.17
CA GLY A 37 3.22 -5.71 2.32
C GLY A 37 3.24 -4.55 3.32
N PHE A 38 2.71 -3.39 2.91
CA PHE A 38 2.65 -2.15 3.68
C PHE A 38 1.57 -1.22 3.11
N SER A 39 1.25 -0.13 3.81
CA SER A 39 0.51 1.00 3.22
C SER A 39 1.23 2.32 3.40
N LEU A 40 0.87 3.27 2.54
CA LEU A 40 1.34 4.65 2.58
C LEU A 40 0.12 5.55 2.68
N ASP A 41 0.07 6.36 3.73
CA ASP A 41 -1.03 7.28 3.96
C ASP A 41 -0.64 8.67 3.46
N PHE A 42 -1.49 9.23 2.60
CA PHE A 42 -1.27 10.53 1.98
C PHE A 42 -2.32 11.54 2.40
N GLY A 43 -1.88 12.76 2.67
CA GLY A 43 -2.72 13.93 2.87
C GLY A 43 -2.69 14.85 1.65
N VAL A 44 -3.83 15.50 1.36
CA VAL A 44 -3.90 16.57 0.37
C VAL A 44 -4.14 17.90 1.07
N THR A 45 -3.26 18.86 0.85
CA THR A 45 -3.38 20.20 1.46
C THR A 45 -4.48 21.03 0.78
N LYS A 46 -4.88 22.13 1.41
CA LYS A 46 -5.83 23.10 0.81
C LYS A 46 -5.32 23.75 -0.48
N THR A 47 -4.02 23.69 -0.75
CA THR A 47 -3.39 24.16 -2.00
C THR A 47 -3.24 23.06 -3.03
N GLY A 48 -3.76 21.85 -2.77
CA GLY A 48 -3.72 20.69 -3.67
C GLY A 48 -2.42 19.89 -3.64
N GLN A 49 -1.52 20.15 -2.69
CA GLN A 49 -0.27 19.39 -2.58
C GLN A 49 -0.54 18.04 -1.93
N THR A 50 -0.03 16.96 -2.55
CA THR A 50 -0.06 15.61 -1.98
C THR A 50 1.20 15.37 -1.17
N LEU A 51 1.06 14.94 0.08
CA LEU A 51 2.16 14.73 1.01
C LEU A 51 2.04 13.35 1.66
N LEU A 52 3.15 12.62 1.76
CA LEU A 52 3.21 11.41 2.58
C LEU A 52 3.10 11.81 4.06
N ILE A 53 2.23 11.13 4.80
CA ILE A 53 1.96 11.40 6.22
C ILE A 53 2.50 10.26 7.09
N GLU A 54 2.26 9.02 6.67
CA GLU A 54 2.61 7.84 7.46
C GLU A 54 2.92 6.64 6.55
N VAL A 55 3.80 5.77 7.03
CA VAL A 55 4.09 4.45 6.45
C VAL A 55 3.68 3.41 7.49
N ASN A 56 2.78 2.51 7.11
CA ASN A 56 2.24 1.50 8.02
C ASN A 56 2.74 0.10 7.63
N GLU A 57 3.08 -0.69 8.65
CA GLU A 57 3.40 -2.11 8.51
C GLU A 57 2.17 -2.91 8.04
N GLY A 58 2.37 -3.84 7.10
CA GLY A 58 1.29 -4.60 6.47
C GLY A 58 0.37 -5.33 7.46
N TYR A 59 0.90 -5.80 8.59
CA TYR A 59 0.12 -6.50 9.62
C TYR A 59 -0.66 -5.56 10.56
N SER A 60 -0.45 -4.24 10.48
CA SER A 60 -0.98 -3.24 11.42
C SER A 60 -1.92 -2.24 10.73
N LEU A 61 -2.62 -2.66 9.68
CA LEU A 61 -3.53 -1.81 8.91
C LEU A 61 -4.86 -2.53 8.64
N ALA A 62 -5.96 -1.78 8.49
CA ALA A 62 -7.25 -2.34 8.10
C ALA A 62 -7.37 -2.48 6.56
N SER A 63 -8.40 -3.14 6.04
CA SER A 63 -8.51 -3.33 4.59
C SER A 63 -8.76 -2.04 3.79
N TYR A 64 -9.24 -0.97 4.41
CA TYR A 64 -9.55 0.33 3.79
C TYR A 64 -10.34 0.22 2.46
N GLY A 65 -11.22 -0.78 2.35
CA GLY A 65 -12.04 -1.01 1.15
C GLY A 65 -11.29 -1.68 -0.02
N LEU A 66 -10.13 -2.28 0.24
CA LEU A 66 -9.47 -3.22 -0.66
C LEU A 66 -10.30 -4.52 -0.75
N TYR A 67 -10.29 -5.16 -1.92
CA TYR A 67 -10.96 -6.45 -2.10
C TYR A 67 -10.37 -7.50 -1.17
N ASP A 68 -11.22 -8.37 -0.65
CA ASP A 68 -10.91 -9.43 0.31
C ASP A 68 -9.67 -10.26 -0.06
N ILE A 69 -9.61 -10.77 -1.30
CA ILE A 69 -8.47 -11.58 -1.77
C ILE A 69 -7.18 -10.75 -1.84
N ARG A 70 -7.25 -9.50 -2.31
CA ARG A 70 -6.07 -8.61 -2.39
C ARG A 70 -5.55 -8.26 -1.00
N TYR A 71 -6.46 -7.99 -0.06
CA TYR A 71 -6.10 -7.74 1.32
C TYR A 71 -5.47 -8.96 2.00
N ALA A 72 -6.04 -10.16 1.79
CA ALA A 72 -5.47 -11.40 2.32
C ALA A 72 -4.05 -11.65 1.78
N LYS A 73 -3.81 -11.43 0.48
CA LYS A 73 -2.49 -11.55 -0.14
C LYS A 73 -1.49 -10.55 0.42
N LEU A 74 -1.87 -9.28 0.60
CA LEU A 74 -1.00 -8.26 1.19
C LEU A 74 -0.55 -8.67 2.61
N LEU A 75 -1.46 -9.19 3.43
CA LEU A 75 -1.14 -9.68 4.76
C LEU A 75 -0.24 -10.92 4.72
N ALA A 76 -0.56 -11.88 3.86
CA ALA A 76 0.18 -13.14 3.74
C ALA A 76 1.62 -12.90 3.26
N ALA A 77 1.82 -12.04 2.25
CA ALA A 77 3.14 -11.67 1.75
C ALA A 77 4.01 -11.06 2.86
N ARG A 78 3.46 -10.12 3.64
CA ARG A 78 4.21 -9.52 4.76
C ARG A 78 4.51 -10.54 5.85
N TRP A 79 3.57 -11.43 6.17
CA TRP A 79 3.79 -12.46 7.19
C TRP A 79 4.88 -13.44 6.77
N ALA A 80 4.83 -13.93 5.53
CA ALA A 80 5.82 -14.84 4.96
C ALA A 80 7.24 -14.24 4.99
N GLU A 81 7.37 -12.96 4.64
CA GLU A 81 8.64 -12.21 4.72
C GLU A 81 9.17 -12.13 6.17
N LEU A 82 8.30 -11.86 7.14
CA LEU A 82 8.71 -11.75 8.55
C LEU A 82 9.13 -13.08 9.17
N THR A 83 8.53 -14.19 8.73
CA THR A 83 8.76 -15.53 9.31
C THR A 83 9.70 -16.40 8.50
N ASP A 84 10.20 -15.92 7.36
CA ASP A 84 11.01 -16.70 6.42
C ASP A 84 10.30 -18.00 5.98
N THR A 85 9.03 -17.87 5.60
CA THR A 85 8.19 -18.99 5.15
C THR A 85 7.70 -18.78 3.72
N VAL A 86 7.14 -19.84 3.12
CA VAL A 86 6.49 -19.74 1.81
C VAL A 86 5.24 -18.86 1.89
N ASP A 87 5.05 -17.96 0.93
CA ASP A 87 3.79 -17.24 0.74
C ASP A 87 2.78 -18.14 0.00
N GLU A 88 1.97 -18.86 0.76
CA GLU A 88 0.92 -19.75 0.23
C GLU A 88 -0.20 -18.99 -0.53
N CYS A 89 -0.27 -17.66 -0.40
CA CYS A 89 -1.26 -16.82 -1.08
C CYS A 89 -0.76 -16.25 -2.42
N ALA A 90 0.52 -16.46 -2.77
CA ALA A 90 1.10 -16.10 -4.06
C ALA A 90 0.82 -17.14 -5.18
N PHE A 91 -0.24 -17.93 -5.05
CA PHE A 91 -0.57 -19.07 -5.93
C PHE A 91 -0.90 -18.71 -7.39
N ASP A 92 -1.12 -17.43 -7.69
CA ASP A 92 -1.46 -16.91 -9.02
C ASP A 92 -0.52 -15.78 -9.46
N LEU A 93 0.59 -15.59 -8.74
CA LEU A 93 1.67 -14.70 -9.16
C LEU A 93 2.68 -15.53 -9.95
N ASP A 94 3.10 -15.04 -11.12
CA ASP A 94 4.25 -15.60 -11.84
C ASP A 94 5.52 -15.13 -11.10
N ILE A 95 5.96 -15.91 -10.11
CA ILE A 95 7.13 -15.61 -9.25
C ILE A 95 8.44 -16.02 -9.93
#